data_AF-A0A3G9DPI6-F1
#
_entry.id   AF-A0A3G9DPI6-F1
#
_cell.length_a   1.000
_cell.length_b   1.000
_cell.length_c   1.000
_cell.angle_alpha   90.00
_cell.angle_beta   90.00
_cell.angle_gamma   90.00
#
_symmetry.space_group_name_H-M   'P 1'
#
loop_
_entity.id
_entity.type
_entity.pdbx_description
1 polymer ?
#
loop_
_entity_poly.entity_id
_entity_poly.type
_entity_poly.pdbx_seq_one_letter_code
_entity_poly.pdbx_strand_id
1 'polypeptide(L)'
;MEVMTNRIKPEKMRNATLSEGTKYYLVAYRMVDNGVDLVMRQVEEYWGASAVDSMTEDLIEKLDGLRDEILKLMAAQISQNLLASVSCTAI
;
A
#
# COMPACT_ATOMS: atom_id res chain seq x y z
N MET A 1 0.88 -30.86 -15.39
CA MET A 1 -0.11 -30.30 -14.46
C MET A 1 -0.15 -28.81 -14.76
N GLU A 2 -1.08 -28.38 -15.61
CA GLU A 2 -1.20 -26.96 -16.00
C GLU A 2 -1.83 -26.18 -14.84
N VAL A 3 -1.08 -25.23 -14.29
CA VAL A 3 -1.61 -24.26 -13.32
C VAL A 3 -2.51 -23.31 -14.10
N MET A 4 -3.81 -23.61 -14.15
CA MET A 4 -4.81 -22.67 -14.63
C MET A 4 -4.79 -21.44 -13.73
N THR A 5 -4.10 -20.39 -14.17
CA THR A 5 -4.18 -19.07 -13.56
C THR A 5 -5.54 -18.48 -13.93
N ASN A 6 -6.57 -18.85 -13.17
CA ASN A 6 -7.88 -18.19 -13.21
C ASN A 6 -7.69 -16.72 -12.80
N ARG A 7 -7.35 -15.86 -13.77
CA ARG A 7 -7.28 -14.42 -13.56
C ARG A 7 -8.64 -13.94 -13.07
N ILE A 8 -8.68 -13.47 -11.82
CA ILE A 8 -9.88 -12.89 -11.23
C ILE A 8 -10.27 -11.69 -12.09
N LYS A 9 -11.53 -11.67 -12.56
CA LYS A 9 -12.04 -10.55 -13.36
C LYS A 9 -11.98 -9.25 -12.53
N PRO A 10 -11.57 -8.11 -13.09
CA PRO A 10 -11.48 -6.83 -12.37
C PRO A 10 -12.78 -6.45 -11.64
N GLU A 11 -13.93 -6.75 -12.23
CA GLU A 11 -15.26 -6.53 -11.65
C GLU A 11 -15.48 -7.28 -10.32
N LYS A 12 -14.92 -8.49 -10.20
CA LYS A 12 -14.96 -9.27 -8.96
C LYS A 12 -14.02 -8.72 -7.89
N MET A 13 -12.91 -8.09 -8.30
CA MET A 13 -12.02 -7.40 -7.37
C MET A 13 -12.65 -6.10 -6.83
N ARG A 14 -13.45 -5.40 -7.66
CA ARG A 14 -14.11 -4.15 -7.28
C ARG A 14 -15.07 -4.30 -6.10
N ASN A 15 -15.67 -5.48 -5.95
CA ASN A 15 -16.63 -5.80 -4.88
C ASN A 15 -16.02 -6.75 -3.83
N ALA A 16 -14.70 -6.93 -3.80
CA ALA A 16 -14.06 -7.81 -2.84
C ALA A 16 -14.16 -7.22 -1.43
N THR A 17 -14.72 -7.99 -0.49
CA THR A 17 -14.71 -7.64 0.93
C THR A 17 -13.28 -7.81 1.45
N LEU A 18 -12.63 -6.69 1.76
CA LEU A 18 -11.31 -6.69 2.38
C LEU A 18 -11.42 -7.05 3.87
N SER A 19 -10.44 -7.81 4.36
CA SER A 19 -10.28 -8.03 5.80
C SER A 19 -9.97 -6.71 6.52
N GLU A 20 -10.37 -6.57 7.78
CA GLU A 20 -10.05 -5.38 8.59
C GLU A 20 -8.54 -5.10 8.63
N GLY A 21 -7.71 -6.15 8.75
CA GLY A 21 -6.26 -6.02 8.68
C GLY A 21 -5.77 -5.41 7.37
N THR A 22 -6.30 -5.87 6.23
CA THR A 22 -5.97 -5.30 4.92
C THR A 22 -6.40 -3.84 4.80
N LYS A 23 -7.54 -3.45 5.38
CA LYS A 23 -7.99 -2.05 5.39
C LYS A 23 -7.03 -1.16 6.17
N TYR A 24 -6.50 -1.62 7.31
CA TYR A 24 -5.52 -0.83 8.08
C TYR A 24 -4.23 -0.57 7.32
N TYR A 25 -3.73 -1.53 6.54
CA TYR A 25 -2.57 -1.29 5.67
C TYR A 25 -2.86 -0.25 4.59
N LEU A 26 -4.04 -0.27 3.97
CA LEU A 26 -4.43 0.75 2.99
C LEU A 26 -4.54 2.15 3.61
N VAL A 27 -5.06 2.24 4.84
CA VAL A 27 -5.10 3.50 5.58
C VAL A 27 -3.68 3.99 5.87
N ALA A 28 -2.80 3.12 6.36
CA ALA A 28 -1.40 3.47 6.63
C ALA A 28 -0.66 3.94 5.37
N TYR A 29 -0.82 3.22 4.26
CA TYR A 29 -0.27 3.61 2.96
C TYR A 29 -0.71 5.02 2.56
N ARG A 30 -2.01 5.28 2.62
CA ARG A 30 -2.59 6.59 2.27
C ARG A 30 -2.15 7.71 3.23
N MET A 31 -1.95 7.40 4.51
CA MET A 31 -1.41 8.37 5.46
C MET A 31 0.01 8.80 5.11
N VAL A 32 0.85 7.87 4.61
CA VAL A 32 2.20 8.21 4.14
C VAL A 32 2.15 9.09 2.89
N ASP A 33 1.33 8.74 1.89
CA ASP A 33 1.13 9.57 0.68
C ASP A 33 0.69 11.00 1.05
N ASN A 34 -0.34 11.13 1.87
CA ASN A 34 -0.83 12.43 2.31
C ASN A 34 0.24 13.22 3.10
N GLY A 35 1.10 12.52 3.84
CA GLY A 35 2.21 13.11 4.58
C GLY A 35 3.26 13.73 3.65
N VAL A 36 3.62 13.03 2.56
CA VAL A 36 4.53 13.55 1.53
C VAL A 36 3.97 14.83 0.92
N ASP A 37 2.72 14.80 0.47
CA ASP A 37 2.05 15.96 -0.15
C ASP A 37 2.02 17.17 0.79
N LEU A 38 1.76 16.93 2.09
CA LEU A 38 1.72 17.98 3.10
C LEU A 38 3.10 18.60 3.33
N VAL A 39 4.15 17.79 3.44
CA VAL A 39 5.51 18.30 3.63
C VAL A 39 5.98 19.09 2.40
N MET A 40 5.75 18.58 1.18
CA MET A 40 6.11 19.30 -0.04
C MET A 40 5.43 20.66 -0.11
N ARG A 41 4.12 20.71 0.16
CA ARG A 41 3.36 21.97 0.18
C ARG A 41 3.89 22.93 1.24
N GLN A 42 4.24 22.42 2.42
CA GLN A 42 4.72 23.27 3.50
C GLN A 42 6.11 23.84 3.21
N VAL A 43 6.98 23.06 2.58
CA VAL A 43 8.30 23.52 2.14
C VAL A 43 8.17 24.57 1.05
N GLU A 44 7.30 24.35 0.07
CA GLU A 44 7.00 25.33 -0.97
C GLU A 44 6.47 26.65 -0.39
N GLU A 45 5.55 26.57 0.58
CA GLU A 45 4.94 27.76 1.21
C GLU A 45 5.95 28.63 1.96
N TYR A 46 6.89 28.02 2.69
CA TYR A 46 7.84 28.76 3.53
C TYR A 46 9.15 29.12 2.84
N TRP A 47 9.66 28.25 1.96
CA TRP A 47 10.99 28.40 1.34
C TRP A 47 10.93 28.57 -0.19
N GLY A 48 9.75 28.45 -0.80
CA GLY A 48 9.54 28.57 -2.24
C GLY A 48 9.80 27.27 -2.99
N ALA A 49 9.24 27.18 -4.21
CA ALA A 49 9.30 25.99 -5.05
C ALA A 49 10.74 25.49 -5.34
N SER A 50 11.72 26.39 -5.42
CA SER A 50 13.12 26.02 -5.68
C SER A 50 13.78 25.24 -4.54
N ALA A 51 13.22 25.28 -3.33
CA ALA A 51 13.77 24.60 -2.17
C ALA A 51 13.19 23.18 -1.96
N VAL A 52 12.06 22.87 -2.60
CA VAL A 52 11.29 21.63 -2.38
C VAL A 52 12.15 20.40 -2.58
N ASP A 53 12.75 20.25 -3.75
CA ASP A 53 13.54 19.05 -4.08
C ASP A 53 14.69 18.88 -3.07
N SER A 54 15.53 19.90 -2.90
CA SER A 54 16.71 19.83 -2.03
C SER A 54 16.41 19.59 -0.55
N MET A 55 15.23 19.99 -0.06
CA MET A 55 14.85 19.86 1.34
C MET A 55 14.00 18.62 1.63
N THR A 56 13.41 18.00 0.60
CA THR A 56 12.47 16.88 0.78
C THR A 56 12.96 15.56 0.20
N GLU A 57 13.96 15.56 -0.69
CA GLU A 57 14.48 14.36 -1.38
C GLU A 57 14.72 13.18 -0.42
N ASP A 58 15.60 13.35 0.58
CA ASP A 58 15.93 12.30 1.57
C ASP A 58 14.71 11.79 2.35
N LEU A 59 13.74 12.67 2.61
CA LEU A 59 12.52 12.31 3.34
C LEU A 59 11.58 11.52 2.42
N ILE A 60 11.40 11.97 1.18
CA ILE A 60 10.56 11.31 0.18
C ILE A 60 11.10 9.89 -0.08
N GLU A 61 12.40 9.72 -0.24
CA GLU A 61 13.02 8.39 -0.44
C GLU A 61 12.70 7.45 0.74
N LYS A 62 12.80 7.93 1.97
CA LYS A 62 12.47 7.12 3.16
C LYS A 62 10.98 6.80 3.25
N LEU A 63 10.11 7.74 2.87
CA LEU A 63 8.67 7.54 2.86
C LEU A 63 8.25 6.60 1.72
N ASP A 64 8.93 6.62 0.58
CA ASP A 64 8.81 5.60 -0.48
C ASP A 64 9.18 4.22 0.03
N GLY A 65 10.33 4.08 0.70
CA GLY A 65 10.71 2.82 1.33
C GLY A 65 9.67 2.32 2.34
N LEU A 66 9.09 3.21 3.14
CA LEU A 66 8.01 2.86 4.08
C LEU A 66 6.74 2.42 3.36
N ARG A 67 6.36 3.08 2.25
CA ARG A 67 5.23 2.69 1.41
C ARG A 67 5.40 1.27 0.87
N ASP A 68 6.59 0.95 0.38
CA ASP A 68 6.92 -0.39 -0.09
C ASP A 68 6.81 -1.46 1.00
N GLU A 69 7.32 -1.18 2.21
CA GLU A 69 7.21 -2.11 3.34
C GLU A 69 5.76 -2.33 3.77
N ILE A 70 4.92 -1.28 3.77
CA ILE A 70 3.48 -1.40 4.04
C ILE A 70 2.82 -2.34 3.02
N LEU A 71 3.14 -2.20 1.73
CA LEU A 71 2.60 -3.06 0.68
C LEU A 71 3.07 -4.51 0.81
N LYS A 72 4.34 -4.75 1.17
CA LYS A 72 4.87 -6.10 1.41
C LYS A 72 4.15 -6.77 2.57
N LEU A 73 3.96 -6.07 3.69
CA LEU A 73 3.24 -6.59 4.86
C LEU A 73 1.77 -6.89 4.52
N MET A 74 1.11 -6.01 3.76
CA MET A 74 -0.25 -6.25 3.28
C MET A 74 -0.33 -7.51 2.41
N ALA A 75 0.60 -7.69 1.47
CA ALA A 75 0.64 -8.87 0.60
C ALA A 75 0.88 -10.16 1.40
N ALA A 76 1.76 -10.12 2.41
CA ALA A 76 1.99 -11.24 3.31
C ALA A 76 0.72 -11.61 4.10
N GLN A 77 0.02 -10.64 4.66
CA GLN A 77 -1.24 -10.88 5.38
C GLN A 77 -2.33 -11.47 4.47
N ILE A 78 -2.48 -10.93 3.26
CA ILE A 78 -3.45 -11.46 2.27
C ILE A 78 -3.10 -12.92 1.95
N SER A 79 -1.81 -13.22 1.74
CA SER A 79 -1.36 -14.58 1.42
C SER A 79 -1.64 -15.55 2.56
N GLN A 80 -1.39 -15.15 3.82
CA GLN A 80 -1.73 -15.94 5.00
C GLN A 80 -3.23 -16.19 5.13
N ASN A 81 -4.06 -15.16 4.91
CA ASN A 81 -5.51 -15.29 4.97
C ASN A 81 -6.04 -16.26 3.90
N LEU A 82 -5.49 -16.19 2.68
CA LEU A 82 -5.85 -17.11 1.60
C LEU A 82 -5.44 -18.54 1.90
N LEU A 83 -4.22 -18.77 2.41
CA LEU A 83 -3.75 -20.11 2.80
C LEU A 83 -4.62 -20.72 3.91
N ALA A 84 -4.96 -19.93 4.93
CA ALA A 84 -5.83 -20.37 6.02
C ALA A 84 -7.26 -20.69 5.53
N SER A 85 -7.76 -19.97 4.52
CA SER A 85 -9.08 -20.25 3.95
C SER A 85 -9.13 -21.56 3.17
N VAL A 86 -8.04 -21.93 2.47
CA VAL A 86 -7.95 -23.18 1.69
C VAL A 86 -7.87 -24.40 2.61
N SER A 87 -7.17 -24.31 3.74
CA SER A 87 -7.08 -25.40 4.71
C SER A 87 -8.40 -25.68 5.44
N CYS A 88 -9.29 -24.69 5.59
CA CYS A 88 -10.63 -24.89 6.15
C CYS A 88 -11.63 -25.58 5.19
N THR A 89 -11.35 -25.59 3.88
CA THR A 89 -12.24 -26.22 2.88
C THR A 89 -11.89 -27.67 2.56
N ALA A 90 -10.90 -28.26 3.22
CA ALA A 90 -10.63 -29.69 3.15
C ALA A 90 -11.61 -30.44 4.08
N ILE A 91 -12.81 -30.75 3.55
CA ILE A 91 -13.76 -31.73 4.10
C ILE A 91 -13.94 -32.82 3.05
#